data_AF-A0A0F8ZKH1-F1
#
_entry.id   AF-A0A0F8ZKH1-F1
#
_cell.length_a   1.000
_cell.length_b   1.000
_cell.length_c   1.000
_cell.angle_alpha   90.00
_cell.angle_beta   90.00
_cell.angle_gamma   90.00
#
_symmetry.space_group_name_H-M   'P 1'
#
loop_
_entity.id
_entity.type
_entity.pdbx_description
1 polymer ?
#
loop_
_entity_poly.entity_id
_entity_poly.type
_entity_poly.pdbx_seq_one_letter_code
_entity_poly.pdbx_strand_id
1 'polypeptide(L)' 'MSSCEKCWSESGIHGSYFELIKRIPACTPEEQAGHKAGICSKCTRKTIHQYTGECMACKET' A
#
# COMPACT_ATOMS: atom_id res chain seq x y z
N MET A 1 -13.46 0.95 -10.33
CA MET A 1 -12.30 0.43 -9.58
C MET A 1 -11.53 1.63 -9.09
N SER A 2 -11.33 1.76 -7.78
CA SER A 2 -10.48 2.84 -7.26
C SER A 2 -9.07 2.67 -7.83
N SER A 3 -8.32 3.76 -7.98
CA SER A 3 -6.96 3.72 -8.53
C SER A 3 -6.06 2.70 -7.83
N CYS A 4 -6.35 2.41 -6.56
CA CYS A 4 -5.63 1.45 -5.74
C CYS A 4 -5.96 0.01 -6.10
N GLU A 5 -7.23 -0.36 -6.36
CA GLU A 5 -7.57 -1.73 -6.80
C GLU A 5 -6.84 -2.15 -8.09
N LYS A 6 -6.54 -1.19 -8.98
CA LYS A 6 -5.67 -1.41 -10.14
C LYS A 6 -4.22 -1.72 -9.74
N CYS A 7 -3.60 -0.97 -8.83
CA CYS A 7 -2.24 -1.26 -8.33
C CYS A 7 -2.13 -2.69 -7.80
N TRP A 8 -3.16 -3.14 -7.08
CA TRP A 8 -3.21 -4.45 -6.47
C TRP A 8 -3.33 -5.56 -7.51
N SER A 9 -4.20 -5.36 -8.51
CA SER A 9 -4.35 -6.30 -9.63
C SER A 9 -3.11 -6.38 -10.53
N GLU A 10 -2.36 -5.28 -10.66
CA GLU A 10 -1.15 -5.20 -11.49
C GLU A 10 0.13 -5.60 -10.75
N SER A 11 0.10 -5.70 -9.42
CA SER A 11 1.23 -6.13 -8.58
C SER A 11 1.69 -7.57 -8.84
N GLY A 12 0.82 -8.43 -9.39
CA GLY A 12 1.19 -9.76 -9.85
C GLY A 12 1.98 -9.76 -11.17
N ILE A 13 2.00 -8.64 -11.89
CA ILE A 13 2.61 -8.48 -13.22
C ILE A 13 3.91 -7.69 -13.12
N HIS A 14 3.95 -6.64 -12.31
CA HIS A 14 5.16 -5.89 -12.02
C HIS A 14 5.79 -6.44 -10.74
N GLY A 15 6.97 -7.07 -10.86
CA GLY A 15 7.73 -7.68 -9.75
C GLY A 15 8.12 -6.75 -8.59
N SER A 16 7.56 -5.55 -8.49
CA SER A 16 7.69 -4.61 -7.38
C SER A 16 6.45 -3.72 -7.31
N TYR A 17 5.51 -4.06 -6.43
CA TYR A 17 4.38 -3.19 -6.04
C TYR A 17 4.83 -1.76 -5.72
N PHE A 18 6.04 -1.61 -5.19
CA PHE A 18 6.63 -0.33 -4.81
C PHE A 18 6.96 0.60 -6.00
N GLU A 19 7.26 0.05 -7.18
CA GLU A 19 7.47 0.88 -8.38
C GLU A 19 6.13 1.34 -8.99
N LEU A 20 5.06 0.58 -8.78
CA LEU A 20 3.70 0.94 -9.20
C LEU A 20 3.13 2.10 -8.37
N ILE A 21 3.24 2.04 -7.04
CA ILE A 21 2.68 3.09 -6.16
C ILE A 21 3.33 4.47 -6.36
N LYS A 22 4.59 4.53 -6.83
CA LYS A 22 5.27 5.80 -7.17
C LYS A 22 4.69 6.48 -8.41
N ARG A 23 4.01 5.72 -9.29
CA ARG A 23 3.52 6.20 -10.60
C ARG A 23 2.01 6.47 -10.63
N ILE A 24 1.27 6.07 -9.61
CA ILE A 24 -0.20 6.15 -9.58
C ILE A 24 -0.63 7.28 -8.63
N PRO A 25 -1.62 8.12 -9.01
CA PRO A 25 -2.03 9.25 -8.19
C PRO A 25 -2.64 8.81 -6.85
N ALA A 26 -2.09 9.37 -5.77
CA ALA A 26 -2.64 9.62 -4.43
C ALA A 26 -3.59 8.55 -3.85
N CYS A 27 -3.16 7.30 -3.78
CA CYS A 27 -3.74 6.37 -2.82
C CYS A 27 -3.26 6.77 -1.42
N THR A 28 -4.18 6.90 -0.46
CA THR A 28 -3.80 7.05 0.94
C THR A 28 -3.00 5.83 1.41
N PRO A 29 -2.13 5.97 2.41
CA PRO A 29 -1.41 4.83 2.98
C PRO A 29 -2.31 3.65 3.37
N GLU A 30 -3.55 3.91 3.81
CA GLU A 30 -4.56 2.90 4.14
C GLU A 30 -5.01 2.12 2.90
N GLU A 31 -5.27 2.81 1.79
CA GLU A 31 -5.66 2.18 0.53
C GLU A 31 -4.50 1.40 -0.10
N GLN A 32 -3.28 1.89 0.07
CA GLN A 32 -2.06 1.17 -0.33
C GLN A 32 -1.81 -0.06 0.56
N ALA A 33 -2.19 -0.03 1.83
CA ALA A 33 -1.98 -1.16 2.74
C ALA A 33 -3.03 -2.27 2.55
N GLY A 34 -4.24 -1.90 2.15
CA GLY A 34 -5.30 -2.79 1.69
C GLY A 34 -6.35 -3.19 2.70
N HIS A 35 -7.31 -3.98 2.24
CA HIS A 35 -8.47 -4.39 3.04
C HIS A 35 -8.07 -5.21 4.28
N LYS A 36 -7.03 -6.05 4.20
CA LYS A 36 -6.46 -6.78 5.35
C LYS A 36 -5.21 -6.12 5.93
N ALA A 37 -5.05 -4.80 5.76
CA ALA A 37 -3.95 -4.08 6.38
C ALA A 37 -3.89 -4.30 7.89
N GLY A 38 -2.70 -4.44 8.43
CA GLY A 38 -2.44 -4.47 9.87
C GLY A 38 -2.33 -3.06 10.46
N ILE A 39 -2.35 -2.98 11.80
CA ILE A 39 -2.14 -1.72 12.52
C ILE A 39 -0.64 -1.52 12.78
N CYS A 40 -0.10 -0.38 12.37
CA CYS A 40 1.29 -0.02 12.65
C CYS A 40 1.44 0.43 14.11
N SER A 41 2.38 -0.15 14.84
CA SER A 41 2.66 0.24 16.23
C SER A 41 3.29 1.64 16.37
N LYS A 42 3.91 2.17 15.32
CA LYS A 42 4.57 3.49 15.34
C LYS A 42 3.58 4.63 15.13
N CYS A 43 2.76 4.55 14.09
CA CYS A 43 1.81 5.61 13.73
C CYS A 43 0.37 5.29 14.09
N THR A 44 0.10 4.15 14.73
CA THR A 44 -1.22 3.65 15.19
C THR A 44 -2.33 3.59 14.13
N ARG A 45 -1.94 3.70 12.84
CA ARG A 45 -2.84 3.64 11.67
C ARG A 45 -2.88 2.23 11.09
N LYS A 46 -3.99 1.88 10.43
CA LYS A 46 -4.18 0.59 9.74
C LYS A 46 -3.49 0.57 8.37
N THR A 47 -2.16 0.63 8.39
CA THR A 47 -1.31 0.91 7.21
C THR A 47 -0.19 -0.12 7.00
N ILE A 48 -0.16 -1.21 7.76
CA ILE A 48 0.76 -2.33 7.47
C ILE A 48 0.22 -3.10 6.27
N HIS A 49 0.95 -3.09 5.16
CA HIS A 49 0.55 -3.78 3.94
C HIS A 49 0.53 -5.29 4.14
N GLN A 50 -0.58 -5.91 3.72
CA GLN A 50 -0.88 -7.31 4.05
C GLN A 50 0.10 -8.33 3.46
N TYR A 51 0.85 -7.99 2.41
CA TYR A 51 1.80 -8.90 1.75
C TYR A 51 3.26 -8.61 2.10
N THR A 52 3.62 -7.33 2.24
CA THR A 52 5.02 -6.93 2.47
C THR A 52 5.34 -6.75 3.95
N GLY A 53 4.32 -6.62 4.81
CA GLY A 53 4.48 -6.32 6.23
C GLY A 53 5.03 -4.92 6.51
N GLU A 54 5.18 -4.08 5.49
CA GLU A 54 5.70 -2.72 5.63
C GLU A 54 4.57 -1.72 5.91
N CYS A 55 4.87 -0.69 6.72
CA CYS A 55 3.92 0.40 6.97
C CYS A 55 3.98 1.42 5.83
N MET A 56 2.90 1.56 5.07
CA MET A 56 2.81 2.51 3.95
C MET A 56 2.88 3.97 4.42
N ALA A 57 2.46 4.26 5.66
CA ALA A 57 2.48 5.63 6.21
C ALA A 57 3.84 6.03 6.81
N CYS A 58 4.59 5.09 7.37
CA CYS A 58 5.91 5.38 7.97
C CYS A 58 7.07 5.32 6.96
N LYS A 59 6.80 4.90 5.72
CA LYS A 59 7.79 4.88 4.64
C LYS A 59 7.82 6.18 3.83
N GLU A 60 6.83 7.06 4.00
CA GLU A 60 6.79 8.38 3.35
C GLU A 60 7.59 9.47 4.09
N THR A 61 8.30 9.12 5.18
CA THR A 61 9.25 9.98 5.90
C THR A 61 10.68 9.59 5.60
#